data_AF-D9UPB9-F1
#
_entry.id   AF-D9UPB9-F1
#
_cell.length_a   1.000
_cell.length_b   1.000
_cell.length_c   1.000
_cell.angle_alpha   90.00
_cell.angle_beta   90.00
_cell.angle_gamma   90.00
#
_symmetry.space_group_name_H-M   'P 1'
#
loop_
_entity.id
_entity.type
_entity.pdbx_description
1 polymer ?
#
loop_
_entity_poly.entity_id
_entity_poly.type
_entity_poly.pdbx_seq_one_letter_code
_entity_poly.pdbx_strand_id
1 'polypeptide(L)'
;MVWEPREEEWERTLAGLRSYRTAYGHLAPRRRETWGEDEGGGEGVVRVGDLMANLRRKDGLGKDPERAAARAAQLRAVDEDWDCPWPLDWQRCYRQLVLLAADEPDGRAPQIAPGVRIDGDDLGTWVARQQEPRVWAKLSTEQRARLEALGLRPTETTPGQGAEGAEAAGSGKRTATARAAFQRGVAALAQWAEREGAEKPVPRKHTETVSVDGEDVDVRLGVWTSNTKSRYDGLTAEERAQLRALGVPWAG
;
A
#
# COMPACT_ATOMS: atom_id res chain seq x y z
N MET A 1 16.24 37.55 -10.08
CA MET A 1 16.62 36.13 -10.25
C MET A 1 15.78 35.61 -11.40
N VAL A 2 16.40 35.33 -12.55
CA VAL A 2 15.67 34.87 -13.74
C VAL A 2 15.45 33.38 -13.58
N TRP A 3 14.23 33.00 -13.22
CA TRP A 3 13.78 31.62 -13.18
C TRP A 3 13.53 31.14 -14.62
N GLU A 4 14.11 30.01 -15.04
CA GLU A 4 13.91 29.49 -16.39
C GLU A 4 12.58 28.72 -16.49
N PRO A 5 11.78 28.86 -17.57
CA PRO A 5 10.53 28.12 -17.75
C PRO A 5 10.66 26.59 -17.59
N ARG A 6 11.84 26.04 -17.88
CA ARG A 6 12.16 24.60 -17.71
C ARG A 6 12.32 24.16 -16.26
N GLU A 7 12.64 25.08 -15.35
CA GLU A 7 12.68 24.82 -13.91
C GLU A 7 11.27 24.84 -13.32
N GLU A 8 10.39 25.72 -13.82
CA GLU A 8 8.98 25.78 -13.42
C GLU A 8 8.23 24.48 -13.76
N GLU A 9 8.37 24.01 -15.01
CA GLU A 9 7.79 22.75 -15.45
C GLU A 9 8.30 21.56 -14.63
N TRP A 10 9.57 21.60 -14.23
CA TRP A 10 10.17 20.56 -13.42
C TRP A 10 9.64 20.56 -11.98
N GLU A 11 9.52 21.73 -11.35
CA GLU A 11 8.92 21.83 -10.02
C GLU A 11 7.44 21.42 -10.03
N ARG A 12 6.68 21.78 -11.07
CA ARG A 12 5.30 21.28 -11.28
C ARG A 12 5.27 19.76 -11.41
N THR A 13 6.22 19.18 -12.14
CA THR A 13 6.37 17.73 -12.26
C THR A 13 6.63 17.09 -10.89
N LEU A 14 7.57 17.61 -10.12
CA LEU A 14 7.87 17.11 -8.76
C LEU A 14 6.68 17.23 -7.82
N ALA A 15 5.93 18.34 -7.88
CA ALA A 15 4.72 18.52 -7.08
C ALA A 15 3.66 17.45 -7.40
N GLY A 16 3.41 17.18 -8.69
CA GLY A 16 2.50 16.12 -9.12
C GLY A 16 2.93 14.72 -8.65
N LEU A 17 4.23 14.43 -8.72
CA LEU A 17 4.79 13.16 -8.24
C LEU A 17 4.71 13.02 -6.72
N ARG A 18 4.97 14.09 -5.95
CA ARG A 18 4.78 14.11 -4.49
C ARG A 18 3.32 13.83 -4.13
N SER A 19 2.38 14.50 -4.80
CA SER A 19 0.95 14.28 -4.62
C SER A 19 0.54 12.82 -4.90
N TYR A 20 1.00 12.25 -6.03
CA TYR A 20 0.78 10.83 -6.34
C TYR A 20 1.37 9.91 -5.28
N ARG A 21 2.59 10.21 -4.83
CA ARG A 21 3.32 9.41 -3.83
C ARG A 21 2.63 9.44 -2.46
N THR A 22 2.02 10.57 -2.07
CA THR A 22 1.21 10.68 -0.85
C THR A 22 -0.03 9.79 -0.96
N ALA A 23 -0.74 9.82 -2.09
CA ALA A 23 -1.94 9.03 -2.27
C ALA A 23 -1.68 7.51 -2.30
N TYR A 24 -0.70 7.05 -3.09
CA TYR A 24 -0.48 5.62 -3.30
C TYR A 24 0.59 5.00 -2.40
N GLY A 25 1.46 5.80 -1.79
CA GLY A 25 2.56 5.28 -0.98
C GLY A 25 3.77 4.79 -1.79
N HIS A 26 3.75 4.95 -3.11
CA HIS A 26 4.83 4.59 -4.04
C HIS A 26 4.81 5.40 -5.34
N LEU A 27 5.92 5.49 -6.08
CA LEU A 27 6.02 6.04 -7.44
C LEU A 27 6.01 4.98 -8.55
N ALA A 28 5.22 3.92 -8.44
CA ALA A 28 5.12 2.84 -9.43
C ALA A 28 3.78 2.83 -10.22
N PRO A 29 3.43 3.92 -10.96
CA PRO A 29 2.16 3.99 -11.68
C PRO A 29 2.07 2.92 -12.79
N ARG A 30 0.84 2.55 -13.13
CA ARG A 30 0.56 1.71 -14.31
C ARG A 30 0.78 2.51 -15.59
N ARG A 31 1.00 1.79 -16.68
CA ARG A 31 1.12 2.41 -18.01
C ARG A 31 -0.16 3.18 -18.34
N ARG A 32 -0.03 4.42 -18.85
CA ARG A 32 -1.13 5.35 -19.16
C ARG A 32 -2.00 5.78 -17.97
N GLU A 33 -1.57 5.51 -16.73
CA GLU A 33 -2.25 6.06 -15.56
C GLU A 33 -2.15 7.60 -15.56
N THR A 34 -3.24 8.24 -15.17
CA THR A 34 -3.37 9.70 -15.06
C THR A 34 -3.55 10.10 -13.59
N TRP A 35 -3.04 11.28 -13.22
CA TRP A 35 -3.11 11.83 -11.86
C TRP A 35 -3.36 13.34 -11.88
N GLY A 36 -4.18 13.81 -10.94
CA GLY A 36 -4.61 15.21 -10.82
C GLY A 36 -6.08 15.41 -11.19
N GLU A 37 -6.61 16.57 -10.86
CA GLU A 37 -8.02 16.94 -11.07
C GLU A 37 -8.18 17.65 -12.41
N ASP A 38 -9.27 17.36 -13.13
CA ASP A 38 -9.64 18.10 -14.34
C ASP A 38 -10.52 19.28 -13.93
N GLU A 39 -9.89 20.42 -13.62
CA GLU A 39 -10.58 21.68 -13.28
C GLU A 39 -11.16 22.38 -14.54
N GLY A 40 -11.70 21.62 -15.49
CA GLY A 40 -12.35 22.16 -16.68
C GLY A 40 -11.36 22.72 -17.70
N GLY A 41 -10.49 21.86 -18.23
CA GLY A 41 -9.57 22.24 -19.31
C GLY A 41 -8.44 21.25 -19.59
N GLY A 42 -8.34 20.15 -18.82
CA GLY A 42 -7.28 19.15 -18.95
C GLY A 42 -5.92 19.58 -18.40
N GLU A 43 -5.75 20.82 -17.91
CA GLU A 43 -4.46 21.35 -17.46
C GLU A 43 -3.95 20.79 -16.12
N GLY A 44 -4.83 20.16 -15.33
CA GLY A 44 -4.49 19.52 -14.04
C GLY A 44 -4.19 18.02 -14.12
N VAL A 45 -4.46 17.37 -15.25
CA VAL A 45 -4.32 15.90 -15.39
C VAL A 45 -2.97 15.53 -16.02
N VAL A 46 -2.08 14.94 -15.22
CA VAL A 46 -0.77 14.44 -15.65
C VAL A 46 -0.87 12.97 -16.05
N ARG A 47 -0.34 12.58 -17.22
CA ARG A 47 -0.14 11.17 -17.59
C ARG A 47 1.04 10.56 -16.81
N VAL A 48 0.86 10.38 -15.50
CA VAL A 48 1.91 9.96 -14.57
C VAL A 48 2.58 8.64 -14.98
N GLY A 49 1.83 7.72 -15.59
CA GLY A 49 2.39 6.47 -16.12
C GLY A 49 3.42 6.67 -17.23
N ASP A 50 3.08 7.52 -18.20
CA ASP A 50 3.98 7.82 -19.34
C ASP A 50 5.14 8.72 -18.90
N LEU A 51 4.88 9.68 -18.01
CA LEU A 51 5.89 10.53 -17.38
C LEU A 51 6.96 9.69 -16.67
N MET A 52 6.56 8.82 -15.74
CA MET A 52 7.52 7.97 -15.01
C MET A 52 8.25 7.00 -15.94
N ALA A 53 7.57 6.49 -16.97
CA ALA A 53 8.22 5.66 -17.97
C ALA A 53 9.27 6.42 -18.81
N ASN A 54 9.10 7.73 -19.02
CA ASN A 54 10.10 8.56 -19.69
C ASN A 54 11.28 8.87 -18.76
N LEU A 55 11.01 9.24 -17.50
CA LEU A 55 12.04 9.60 -16.52
C LEU A 55 13.04 8.46 -16.23
N ARG A 56 12.58 7.20 -16.27
CA ARG A 56 13.40 6.00 -16.04
C ARG A 56 14.20 5.53 -17.26
N ARG A 57 13.96 6.09 -18.45
CA ARG A 57 14.74 5.69 -19.63
C ARG A 57 16.12 6.31 -19.59
N LYS A 58 17.02 5.71 -20.37
CA LYS A 58 18.32 6.32 -20.67
C LYS A 58 18.13 7.77 -21.15
N ASP A 59 18.86 8.69 -20.54
CA ASP A 59 18.80 10.14 -20.78
C ASP A 59 17.42 10.79 -20.49
N GLY A 60 16.53 10.09 -19.77
CA GLY A 60 15.17 10.53 -19.45
C GLY A 60 15.10 11.76 -18.55
N LEU A 61 16.16 12.03 -17.79
CA LEU A 61 16.31 13.22 -16.94
C LEU A 61 16.99 14.40 -17.67
N GLY A 62 17.44 14.19 -18.90
CA GLY A 62 18.23 15.12 -19.70
C GLY A 62 19.59 14.54 -20.09
N LYS A 63 20.21 15.16 -21.10
CA LYS A 63 21.55 14.78 -21.60
C LYS A 63 22.69 15.42 -20.80
N ASP A 64 22.39 16.46 -20.05
CA ASP A 64 23.37 17.12 -19.19
C ASP A 64 23.54 16.30 -17.89
N PRO A 65 24.74 15.78 -17.60
CA PRO A 65 24.95 14.82 -16.52
C PRO A 65 24.75 15.43 -15.12
N GLU A 66 25.16 16.69 -14.91
CA GLU A 66 25.01 17.36 -13.61
C GLU A 66 23.53 17.61 -13.31
N ARG A 67 22.78 18.13 -14.27
CA ARG A 67 21.34 18.33 -14.16
C ARG A 67 20.59 17.01 -14.01
N ALA A 68 20.97 15.98 -14.75
CA ALA A 68 20.36 14.65 -14.62
C ALA A 68 20.61 14.07 -13.22
N ALA A 69 21.81 14.22 -12.67
CA ALA A 69 22.13 13.79 -11.31
C ALA A 69 21.31 14.56 -10.26
N ALA A 70 21.19 15.88 -10.39
CA ALA A 70 20.38 16.71 -9.50
C ALA A 70 18.89 16.29 -9.53
N ARG A 71 18.32 16.08 -10.73
CA ARG A 71 16.95 15.61 -10.89
C ARG A 71 16.73 14.21 -10.34
N ALA A 72 17.69 13.30 -10.52
CA ALA A 72 17.63 11.97 -9.94
C ALA A 72 17.64 12.03 -8.40
N ALA A 73 18.42 12.93 -7.81
CA ALA A 73 18.44 13.14 -6.36
C ALA A 73 17.09 13.69 -5.86
N GLN A 74 16.48 14.64 -6.57
CA GLN A 74 15.14 15.15 -6.24
C GLN A 74 14.06 14.08 -6.34
N LEU A 75 14.11 13.19 -7.34
CA LEU A 75 13.19 12.06 -7.45
C LEU A 75 13.39 11.04 -6.31
N ARG A 76 14.64 10.72 -5.95
CA ARG A 76 14.94 9.87 -4.78
C ARG A 76 14.43 10.45 -3.47
N ALA A 77 14.45 11.77 -3.32
CA ALA A 77 13.89 12.44 -2.16
C ALA A 77 12.35 12.31 -2.09
N VAL A 78 11.66 12.11 -3.22
CA VAL A 78 10.22 11.82 -3.25
C VAL A 78 9.95 10.34 -2.97
N ASP A 79 10.68 9.45 -3.64
CA ASP A 79 10.60 8.01 -3.42
C ASP A 79 11.96 7.38 -3.71
N GLU A 80 12.56 6.75 -2.70
CA GLU A 80 13.85 6.07 -2.83
C GLU A 80 13.84 5.02 -3.95
N ASP A 81 12.70 4.34 -4.12
CA ASP A 81 12.50 3.29 -5.10
C ASP A 81 11.93 3.81 -6.44
N TRP A 82 12.01 5.12 -6.71
CA TRP A 82 11.44 5.69 -7.95
C TRP A 82 12.01 5.04 -9.21
N ASP A 83 13.26 4.56 -9.20
CA ASP A 83 13.93 3.84 -10.29
C ASP A 83 14.45 2.47 -9.81
N CYS A 84 13.56 1.68 -9.21
CA CYS A 84 13.91 0.39 -8.65
C CYS A 84 14.43 -0.62 -9.71
N PRO A 85 15.40 -1.49 -9.37
CA PRO A 85 15.99 -2.45 -10.31
C PRO A 85 15.12 -3.70 -10.55
N TRP A 86 13.94 -3.78 -9.94
CA TRP A 86 12.98 -4.88 -10.10
C TRP A 86 11.71 -4.42 -10.84
N PRO A 87 10.85 -5.37 -11.28
CA PRO A 87 9.61 -5.03 -11.99
C PRO A 87 8.67 -4.11 -11.19
N LEU A 88 8.03 -3.15 -11.87
CA LEU A 88 7.13 -2.18 -11.21
C LEU A 88 5.88 -2.80 -10.61
N ASP A 89 5.41 -3.93 -11.15
CA ASP A 89 4.33 -4.71 -10.53
C ASP A 89 4.75 -5.34 -9.21
N TRP A 90 5.99 -5.83 -9.11
CA TRP A 90 6.56 -6.25 -7.83
C TRP A 90 6.60 -5.08 -6.84
N GLN A 91 7.07 -3.89 -7.28
CA GLN A 91 7.12 -2.70 -6.42
C GLN A 91 5.75 -2.29 -5.90
N ARG A 92 4.71 -2.28 -6.76
CA ARG A 92 3.33 -1.96 -6.33
C ARG A 92 2.84 -2.93 -5.26
N CYS A 93 2.89 -4.24 -5.53
CA CYS A 93 2.41 -5.25 -4.58
C CYS A 93 3.20 -5.20 -3.27
N TYR A 94 4.53 -5.07 -3.33
CA TYR A 94 5.37 -4.94 -2.14
C TYR A 94 4.98 -3.71 -1.31
N ARG A 95 4.80 -2.54 -1.92
CA ARG A 95 4.45 -1.31 -1.20
C ARG A 95 3.04 -1.37 -0.60
N GLN A 96 2.08 -2.00 -1.29
CA GLN A 96 0.78 -2.32 -0.70
C GLN A 96 0.93 -3.22 0.52
N LEU A 97 1.77 -4.25 0.44
CA LEU A 97 2.02 -5.17 1.54
C LEU A 97 2.69 -4.47 2.73
N VAL A 98 3.65 -3.56 2.49
CA VAL A 98 4.28 -2.72 3.52
C VAL A 98 3.24 -1.85 4.22
N LEU A 99 2.32 -1.24 3.46
CA LEU A 99 1.26 -0.41 4.04
C LEU A 99 0.32 -1.23 4.92
N LEU A 100 -0.06 -2.43 4.48
CA LEU A 100 -0.85 -3.33 5.31
C LEU A 100 -0.09 -3.75 6.57
N ALA A 101 1.18 -4.09 6.42
CA ALA A 101 2.02 -4.53 7.52
C ALA A 101 2.26 -3.41 8.56
N ALA A 102 2.27 -2.14 8.14
CA ALA A 102 2.38 -1.00 9.04
C ALA A 102 1.16 -0.84 9.96
N ASP A 103 -0.01 -1.30 9.51
CA ASP A 103 -1.23 -1.38 10.32
C ASP A 103 -1.26 -2.65 11.20
N GLU A 104 -0.33 -3.59 10.96
CA GLU A 104 -0.20 -4.82 11.73
C GLU A 104 0.82 -4.67 12.88
N PRO A 105 0.66 -5.47 13.94
CA PRO A 105 1.27 -5.20 15.24
C PRO A 105 2.77 -5.39 15.33
N ASP A 106 3.25 -6.35 14.56
CA ASP A 106 4.63 -6.81 14.48
C ASP A 106 5.31 -6.24 13.23
N GLY A 107 4.63 -5.33 12.52
CA GLY A 107 5.11 -4.79 11.26
C GLY A 107 5.20 -5.86 10.15
N ARG A 108 4.56 -7.03 10.34
CA ARG A 108 4.58 -8.13 9.37
C ARG A 108 3.36 -8.09 8.50
N ALA A 109 3.51 -8.64 7.30
CA ALA A 109 2.40 -8.84 6.40
C ALA A 109 1.33 -9.70 7.09
N PRO A 110 0.05 -9.26 7.10
CA PRO A 110 -1.03 -10.14 7.53
C PRO A 110 -1.15 -11.32 6.56
N GLN A 111 -1.86 -12.37 6.97
CA GLN A 111 -2.24 -13.42 6.02
C GLN A 111 -3.24 -12.86 5.01
N ILE A 112 -2.93 -12.95 3.73
CA ILE A 112 -3.77 -12.45 2.63
C ILE A 112 -4.23 -13.64 1.79
N ALA A 113 -5.53 -13.91 1.79
CA ALA A 113 -6.11 -14.97 0.98
C ALA A 113 -5.95 -14.66 -0.53
N PRO A 114 -5.71 -15.67 -1.39
CA PRO A 114 -5.74 -15.49 -2.84
C PRO A 114 -7.04 -14.82 -3.32
N GLY A 115 -6.95 -13.90 -4.28
CA GLY A 115 -8.10 -13.15 -4.79
C GLY A 115 -8.35 -11.81 -4.11
N VAL A 116 -7.67 -11.49 -2.99
CA VAL A 116 -7.73 -10.16 -2.38
C VAL A 116 -6.97 -9.16 -3.26
N ARG A 117 -7.70 -8.23 -3.90
CA ARG A 117 -7.12 -7.26 -4.86
C ARG A 117 -6.96 -5.87 -4.27
N ILE A 118 -5.77 -5.28 -4.33
CA ILE A 118 -5.48 -3.88 -3.91
C ILE A 118 -4.99 -3.08 -5.12
N ASP A 119 -5.60 -1.92 -5.38
CA ASP A 119 -5.39 -1.07 -6.56
C ASP A 119 -5.27 -1.84 -7.90
N GLY A 120 -6.07 -2.91 -8.03
CA GLY A 120 -6.15 -3.76 -9.22
C GLY A 120 -5.18 -4.95 -9.24
N ASP A 121 -4.21 -5.04 -8.33
CA ASP A 121 -3.28 -6.17 -8.21
C ASP A 121 -3.84 -7.21 -7.23
N ASP A 122 -3.84 -8.50 -7.58
CA ASP A 122 -4.19 -9.59 -6.66
C ASP A 122 -3.02 -9.86 -5.71
N LEU A 123 -3.09 -9.24 -4.54
CA LEU A 123 -2.02 -9.25 -3.56
C LEU A 123 -1.88 -10.62 -2.90
N GLY A 124 -2.98 -11.34 -2.67
CA GLY A 124 -2.95 -12.68 -2.09
C GLY A 124 -2.26 -13.68 -3.02
N THR A 125 -2.64 -13.70 -4.29
CA THR A 125 -1.98 -14.54 -5.30
C THR A 125 -0.52 -14.14 -5.49
N TRP A 126 -0.21 -12.84 -5.47
CA TRP A 126 1.17 -12.37 -5.56
C TRP A 126 2.03 -12.82 -4.36
N VAL A 127 1.52 -12.70 -3.12
CA VAL A 127 2.20 -13.14 -1.89
C VAL A 127 2.46 -14.65 -1.92
N ALA A 128 1.46 -15.46 -2.28
CA ALA A 128 1.61 -16.91 -2.40
C ALA A 128 2.71 -17.26 -3.42
N ARG A 129 2.69 -16.60 -4.58
CA ARG A 129 3.69 -16.78 -5.63
C ARG A 129 5.09 -16.39 -5.20
N GLN A 130 5.26 -15.31 -4.43
CA GLN A 130 6.59 -14.92 -3.94
C GLN A 130 7.22 -16.02 -3.08
N GLN A 131 6.42 -16.72 -2.27
CA GLN A 131 6.87 -17.78 -1.36
C GLN A 131 7.17 -19.11 -2.06
N GLU A 132 6.81 -19.27 -3.34
CA GLU A 132 7.19 -20.46 -4.10
C GLU A 132 8.72 -20.58 -4.21
N PRO A 133 9.34 -21.73 -3.86
CA PRO A 133 10.80 -21.89 -3.87
C PRO A 133 11.48 -21.50 -5.19
N ARG A 134 10.83 -21.81 -6.31
CA ARG A 134 11.32 -21.47 -7.67
C ARG A 134 11.30 -19.98 -7.96
N VAL A 135 10.34 -19.25 -7.38
CA VAL A 135 10.23 -17.80 -7.50
C VAL A 135 11.17 -17.14 -6.51
N TRP A 136 11.18 -17.59 -5.25
CA TRP A 136 12.06 -17.10 -4.19
C TRP A 136 13.54 -17.18 -4.56
N ALA A 137 13.96 -18.28 -5.20
CA ALA A 137 15.34 -18.45 -5.67
C ALA A 137 15.76 -17.45 -6.77
N LYS A 138 14.81 -16.82 -7.47
CA LYS A 138 15.05 -15.82 -8.51
C LYS A 138 14.99 -14.38 -7.99
N LEU A 139 14.56 -14.17 -6.76
CA LEU A 139 14.52 -12.85 -6.15
C LEU A 139 15.93 -12.34 -5.88
N SER A 140 16.13 -11.03 -6.11
CA SER A 140 17.39 -10.39 -5.71
C SER A 140 17.58 -10.48 -4.19
N THR A 141 18.81 -10.29 -3.72
CA THR A 141 19.11 -10.23 -2.28
C THR A 141 18.26 -9.16 -1.58
N GLU A 142 18.07 -8.01 -2.21
CA GLU A 142 17.26 -6.92 -1.67
C GLU A 142 15.77 -7.26 -1.64
N GLN A 143 15.23 -7.86 -2.71
CA GLN A 143 13.83 -8.30 -2.73
C GLN A 143 13.57 -9.34 -1.63
N ARG A 144 14.47 -10.30 -1.42
CA ARG A 144 14.35 -11.27 -0.32
C ARG A 144 14.38 -10.60 1.04
N ALA A 145 15.36 -9.74 1.30
CA ALA A 145 15.45 -9.02 2.58
C ALA A 145 14.19 -8.20 2.88
N ARG A 146 13.63 -7.54 1.85
CA ARG A 146 12.37 -6.77 1.94
C ARG A 146 11.16 -7.66 2.27
N LEU A 147 10.99 -8.80 1.59
CA LEU A 147 9.91 -9.73 1.91
C LEU A 147 10.10 -10.40 3.29
N GLU A 148 11.35 -10.69 3.66
CA GLU A 148 11.69 -11.30 4.93
C GLU A 148 11.41 -10.38 6.11
N ALA A 149 11.64 -9.08 5.95
CA ALA A 149 11.29 -8.04 6.92
C ALA A 149 9.77 -7.99 7.17
N LEU A 150 8.97 -8.30 6.14
CA LEU A 150 7.51 -8.44 6.25
C LEU A 150 7.08 -9.83 6.75
N GLY A 151 8.01 -10.70 7.13
CA GLY A 151 7.71 -12.02 7.68
C GLY A 151 7.46 -13.13 6.65
N LEU A 152 7.60 -12.86 5.34
CA LEU A 152 7.45 -13.89 4.31
C LEU A 152 8.71 -14.75 4.25
N ARG A 153 8.53 -16.05 3.96
CA ARG A 153 9.60 -17.04 3.80
C ARG A 153 9.23 -17.99 2.66
N PRO A 154 10.21 -18.64 2.00
CA PRO A 154 9.88 -19.65 1.01
C PRO A 154 9.11 -20.80 1.69
N THR A 155 8.06 -21.30 1.05
CA THR A 155 7.36 -22.48 1.56
C THR A 155 8.27 -23.70 1.47
N GLU A 156 8.38 -24.46 2.56
CA GLU A 156 9.11 -25.72 2.54
C GLU A 156 8.44 -26.66 1.54
N THR A 157 9.23 -27.16 0.59
CA THR A 157 8.72 -28.13 -0.40
C THR A 157 8.60 -29.48 0.28
N THR A 158 7.52 -29.73 1.01
CA THR A 158 7.14 -31.13 1.27
C THR A 158 6.49 -31.66 0.00
N PRO A 159 7.10 -32.64 -0.71
CA PRO A 159 6.52 -33.17 -1.92
C PRO A 159 5.27 -33.99 -1.55
N GLY A 160 4.09 -33.47 -1.89
CA GLY A 160 2.85 -34.25 -1.84
C GLY A 160 1.94 -33.98 -0.65
N GLN A 161 1.52 -32.73 -0.45
CA GLN A 161 0.21 -32.44 0.13
C GLN A 161 -0.45 -31.34 -0.70
N GLY A 162 -1.48 -31.75 -1.45
CA GLY A 162 -2.43 -30.82 -2.03
C GLY A 162 -3.18 -30.11 -0.91
N ALA A 163 -3.63 -28.90 -1.21
CA ALA A 163 -4.59 -28.07 -0.48
C ALA A 163 -5.40 -28.78 0.63
N GLU A 164 -4.80 -28.96 1.81
CA GLU A 164 -5.51 -29.34 3.04
C GLU A 164 -4.83 -28.65 4.21
N GLY A 165 -5.61 -27.87 4.96
CA GLY A 165 -5.28 -27.44 6.32
C GLY A 165 -4.14 -26.44 6.46
N ALA A 166 -4.37 -25.17 6.12
CA ALA A 166 -3.84 -24.11 6.99
C ALA A 166 -4.60 -24.20 8.31
N GLU A 167 -4.23 -25.18 9.14
CA GLU A 167 -4.77 -25.35 10.47
C GLU A 167 -4.58 -24.06 11.25
N ALA A 168 -5.65 -23.70 11.96
CA ALA A 168 -5.75 -22.52 12.79
C ALA A 168 -4.55 -22.40 13.73
N ALA A 169 -3.60 -21.52 13.41
CA ALA A 169 -2.80 -20.85 14.42
C ALA A 169 -3.69 -19.82 15.14
N GLY A 170 -4.68 -20.33 15.85
CA GLY A 170 -5.50 -19.58 16.77
C GLY A 170 -4.67 -19.14 17.98
N SER A 171 -4.95 -17.94 18.45
CA SER A 171 -4.67 -17.48 19.81
C SER A 171 -3.19 -17.23 20.17
N GLY A 172 -2.45 -16.56 19.29
CA GLY A 172 -1.31 -15.76 19.72
C GLY A 172 -1.80 -14.49 20.41
N LYS A 173 -1.41 -14.24 21.68
CA LYS A 173 -1.76 -13.02 22.42
C LYS A 173 -1.30 -11.80 21.62
N ARG A 174 -2.26 -11.02 21.08
CA ARG A 174 -1.99 -9.78 20.33
C ARG A 174 -1.05 -8.88 21.14
N THR A 175 0.00 -8.36 20.51
CA THR A 175 0.92 -7.41 21.16
C THR A 175 0.17 -6.11 21.50
N ALA A 176 0.69 -5.29 22.42
CA ALA A 176 0.04 -4.04 22.81
C ALA A 176 -0.18 -3.10 21.59
N THR A 177 0.80 -3.04 20.69
CA THR A 177 0.74 -2.29 19.42
C THR A 177 -0.39 -2.77 18.51
N ALA A 178 -0.66 -4.08 18.48
CA ALA A 178 -1.76 -4.69 17.73
C ALA A 178 -3.11 -4.14 18.15
N ARG A 179 -3.27 -4.11 19.48
CA ARG A 179 -4.50 -3.72 20.11
C ARG A 179 -4.72 -2.25 19.83
N ALA A 180 -3.68 -1.43 19.94
CA ALA A 180 -3.72 -0.01 19.57
C ALA A 180 -4.12 0.20 18.11
N ALA A 181 -3.46 -0.43 17.13
CA ALA A 181 -3.80 -0.26 15.70
C ALA A 181 -5.23 -0.71 15.38
N PHE A 182 -5.67 -1.84 15.94
CA PHE A 182 -7.06 -2.29 15.83
C PHE A 182 -8.02 -1.27 16.47
N GLN A 183 -7.70 -0.73 17.65
CA GLN A 183 -8.52 0.32 18.27
C GLN A 183 -8.58 1.59 17.41
N ARG A 184 -7.50 2.00 16.74
CA ARG A 184 -7.53 3.13 15.80
C ARG A 184 -8.45 2.87 14.62
N GLY A 185 -8.39 1.66 14.06
CA GLY A 185 -9.30 1.25 12.97
C GLY A 185 -10.77 1.20 13.40
N VAL A 186 -11.05 0.71 14.61
CA VAL A 186 -12.39 0.76 15.22
C VAL A 186 -12.85 2.21 15.43
N ALA A 187 -11.99 3.09 15.94
CA ALA A 187 -12.29 4.50 16.13
C ALA A 187 -12.58 5.21 14.79
N ALA A 188 -11.76 4.94 13.77
CA ALA A 188 -11.96 5.47 12.43
C ALA A 188 -13.26 4.97 11.80
N LEU A 189 -13.60 3.69 11.97
CA LEU A 189 -14.86 3.13 11.49
C LEU A 189 -16.06 3.71 12.24
N ALA A 190 -15.94 3.92 13.55
CA ALA A 190 -16.97 4.56 14.37
C ALA A 190 -17.22 6.00 13.90
N GLN A 191 -16.16 6.80 13.72
CA GLN A 191 -16.24 8.16 13.21
C GLN A 191 -16.87 8.23 11.81
N TRP A 192 -16.50 7.31 10.91
CA TRP A 192 -17.16 7.19 9.61
C TRP A 192 -18.64 6.82 9.74
N ALA A 193 -18.98 5.81 10.54
CA ALA A 193 -20.35 5.35 10.70
C ALA A 193 -21.25 6.42 11.33
N GLU A 194 -20.73 7.22 12.25
CA GLU A 194 -21.44 8.37 12.83
C GLU A 194 -21.71 9.46 11.79
N ARG A 195 -20.72 9.78 10.95
CA ARG A 195 -20.86 10.82 9.92
C ARG A 195 -21.74 10.39 8.74
N GLU A 196 -21.55 9.16 8.28
CA GLU A 196 -22.08 8.68 7.00
C GLU A 196 -23.24 7.70 7.13
N GLY A 197 -23.41 7.08 8.30
CA GLY A 197 -24.33 5.95 8.52
C GLY A 197 -23.59 4.61 8.45
N ALA A 198 -23.88 3.71 9.39
CA ALA A 198 -23.21 2.40 9.52
C ALA A 198 -23.50 1.46 8.35
N GLU A 199 -24.60 1.67 7.63
CA GLU A 199 -25.01 0.95 6.44
C GLU A 199 -24.22 1.33 5.19
N LYS A 200 -23.61 2.52 5.16
CA LYS A 200 -22.85 2.98 4.00
C LYS A 200 -21.47 2.31 3.95
N PRO A 201 -21.10 1.67 2.82
CA PRO A 201 -19.79 1.06 2.68
C PRO A 201 -18.71 2.15 2.61
N VAL A 202 -17.64 1.98 3.40
CA VAL A 202 -16.45 2.84 3.31
C VAL A 202 -15.84 2.71 1.91
N PRO A 203 -15.64 3.82 1.17
CA PRO A 203 -14.95 3.79 -0.12
C PRO A 203 -13.54 3.22 0.03
N ARG A 204 -13.11 2.42 -0.95
CA ARG A 204 -11.85 1.66 -0.85
C ARG A 204 -10.60 2.52 -0.65
N LYS A 205 -10.56 3.71 -1.25
CA LYS A 205 -9.45 4.68 -1.16
C LYS A 205 -9.61 5.68 -0.01
N HIS A 206 -10.65 5.52 0.81
CA HIS A 206 -10.94 6.46 1.88
C HIS A 206 -9.89 6.35 2.99
N THR A 207 -9.36 7.51 3.37
CA THR A 207 -8.52 7.70 4.56
C THR A 207 -9.32 8.53 5.56
N GLU A 208 -9.34 8.08 6.81
CA GLU A 208 -10.00 8.72 7.92
C GLU A 208 -8.95 9.14 8.93
N THR A 209 -8.86 10.44 9.22
CA THR A 209 -7.98 10.96 10.26
C THR A 209 -8.68 10.86 11.62
N VAL A 210 -8.03 10.22 12.59
CA VAL A 210 -8.53 10.06 13.96
C VAL A 210 -7.53 10.60 14.96
N SER A 211 -8.02 11.27 15.99
CA SER A 211 -7.17 11.77 17.08
C SER A 211 -7.02 10.69 18.16
N VAL A 212 -5.78 10.31 18.46
CA VAL A 212 -5.42 9.28 19.45
C VAL A 212 -4.37 9.89 20.37
N ASP A 213 -4.67 9.95 21.67
CA ASP A 213 -3.78 10.56 22.67
C ASP A 213 -3.36 12.02 22.34
N GLY A 214 -4.20 12.74 21.58
CA GLY A 214 -3.95 14.12 21.15
C GLY A 214 -3.15 14.24 19.84
N GLU A 215 -2.81 13.12 19.19
CA GLU A 215 -2.13 13.10 17.89
C GLU A 215 -3.10 12.66 16.78
N ASP A 216 -3.07 13.38 15.66
CA ASP A 216 -3.87 13.03 14.48
C ASP A 216 -3.17 11.93 13.67
N VAL A 217 -3.87 10.82 13.46
CA VAL A 217 -3.38 9.65 12.75
C VAL A 217 -4.29 9.34 11.57
N ASP A 218 -3.71 9.26 10.38
CA ASP A 218 -4.40 8.86 9.16
C ASP A 218 -4.56 7.34 9.08
N VAL A 219 -5.81 6.87 9.07
CA VAL A 219 -6.16 5.46 8.92
C VAL A 219 -6.72 5.24 7.52
N ARG A 220 -6.14 4.32 6.74
CA ARG A 220 -6.69 3.90 5.44
C ARG A 220 -7.94 3.04 5.62
N LEU A 221 -9.03 3.65 6.07
CA LEU A 221 -10.23 2.99 6.56
C LEU A 221 -10.87 2.05 5.53
N GLY A 222 -10.84 2.42 4.25
CA GLY A 222 -11.35 1.56 3.17
C GLY A 222 -10.59 0.23 3.06
N VAL A 223 -9.27 0.27 3.27
CA VAL A 223 -8.40 -0.91 3.26
C VAL A 223 -8.57 -1.70 4.56
N TRP A 224 -8.52 -1.03 5.70
CA TRP A 224 -8.69 -1.64 7.02
C TRP A 224 -10.02 -2.39 7.14
N THR A 225 -11.12 -1.80 6.66
CA THR A 225 -12.46 -2.43 6.65
C THR A 225 -12.47 -3.68 5.77
N SER A 226 -11.86 -3.60 4.57
CA SER A 226 -11.76 -4.73 3.65
C SER A 226 -11.01 -5.92 4.26
N ASN A 227 -9.90 -5.66 4.94
CA ASN A 227 -9.09 -6.69 5.59
C ASN A 227 -9.77 -7.24 6.84
N THR A 228 -10.41 -6.38 7.63
CA THR A 228 -11.11 -6.79 8.85
C THR A 228 -12.30 -7.69 8.52
N LYS A 229 -13.03 -7.40 7.43
CA LYS A 229 -14.06 -8.29 6.88
C LYS A 229 -13.51 -9.66 6.49
N SER A 230 -12.40 -9.71 5.76
CA SER A 230 -11.86 -10.98 5.28
C SER A 230 -11.31 -11.87 6.39
N ARG A 231 -10.87 -11.28 7.51
CA ARG A 231 -10.39 -12.02 8.70
C ARG A 231 -11.41 -12.12 9.83
N TYR A 232 -12.67 -11.74 9.60
CA TYR A 232 -13.68 -11.61 10.66
C TYR A 232 -13.80 -12.87 11.54
N ASP A 233 -13.74 -14.05 10.92
CA ASP A 233 -13.83 -15.34 11.62
C ASP A 233 -12.61 -15.64 12.51
N GLY A 234 -11.45 -15.06 12.19
CA GLY A 234 -10.22 -15.17 12.97
C GLY A 234 -10.09 -14.16 14.12
N LEU A 235 -11.01 -13.18 14.22
CA LEU A 235 -11.00 -12.17 15.27
C LEU A 235 -11.45 -12.76 16.63
N THR A 236 -10.95 -12.20 17.72
CA THR A 236 -11.40 -12.60 19.07
C THR A 236 -12.88 -12.25 19.27
N ALA A 237 -13.52 -12.90 20.24
CA ALA A 237 -14.92 -12.59 20.58
C ALA A 237 -15.10 -11.11 21.01
N GLU A 238 -14.11 -10.53 21.70
CA GLU A 238 -14.09 -9.13 22.10
C GLU A 238 -14.05 -8.18 20.89
N GLU A 239 -13.15 -8.43 19.93
CA GLU A 239 -13.06 -7.65 18.68
C GLU A 239 -14.33 -7.71 17.85
N ARG A 240 -14.91 -8.90 17.70
CA ARG A 240 -16.19 -9.08 17.01
C ARG A 240 -17.32 -8.34 17.71
N ALA A 241 -17.33 -8.32 19.04
CA ALA A 241 -18.29 -7.53 19.80
C ALA A 241 -18.12 -6.02 19.57
N GLN A 242 -16.89 -5.51 19.53
CA GLN A 242 -16.62 -4.10 19.22
C GLN A 242 -17.13 -3.73 17.82
N LEU A 243 -16.87 -4.55 16.81
CA LEU A 243 -17.33 -4.31 15.44
C LEU A 243 -18.86 -4.38 15.33
N ARG A 244 -19.51 -5.33 16.01
CA ARG A 244 -20.98 -5.43 16.08
C ARG A 244 -21.61 -4.21 16.73
N ALA A 245 -20.99 -3.66 17.77
CA ALA A 245 -21.48 -2.46 18.45
C ALA A 245 -21.52 -1.23 17.53
N LEU A 246 -20.72 -1.20 16.45
CA LEU A 246 -20.76 -0.15 15.44
C LEU A 246 -21.96 -0.26 14.48
N GLY A 247 -22.75 -1.33 14.54
CA GLY A 247 -23.93 -1.51 13.70
C GLY A 247 -23.65 -1.76 12.22
N VAL A 248 -22.39 -2.04 11.85
CA VAL A 248 -22.02 -2.29 10.45
C VAL A 248 -22.57 -3.64 9.98
N PRO A 249 -23.21 -3.72 8.79
CA PRO A 249 -24.04 -4.88 8.41
C PRO A 249 -23.25 -6.18 8.19
N TRP A 250 -21.94 -6.08 8.02
CA TRP A 250 -21.05 -7.22 7.80
C TRP A 250 -20.48 -7.82 9.08
N ALA A 251 -20.65 -7.15 10.22
CA ALA A 251 -20.21 -7.67 11.51
C ALA A 251 -21.30 -8.51 12.21
N GLY A 252 -22.50 -8.66 11.62
CA GLY A 252 -23.64 -9.41 12.17
C GLY A 252 -23.33 -10.86 12.49
#